data_AF-A0A8S3FZK1-F1
#
_entry.id   AF-A0A8S3FZK1-F1
#
_cell.length_a   1.000
_cell.length_b   1.000
_cell.length_c   1.000
_cell.angle_alpha   90.00
_cell.angle_beta   90.00
_cell.angle_gamma   90.00
#
_symmetry.space_group_name_H-M   'P 1'
#
loop_
_entity.id
_entity.type
_entity.pdbx_description
1 polymer ?
#
loop_
_entity_poly.entity_id
_entity_poly.type
_entity_poly.pdbx_seq_one_letter_code
_entity_poly.pdbx_strand_id
1 'polypeptide(L)'
;MVEQENSRTDLSAYFADYERARKVNVKGLKETVGKYLKRQDKETNPSDFEEWASIFVEICIPSSVLELGIDVYDTPGFLASDNPILCQNLLSLVADMRPSLLFLYDNATVPSDSRSCFDQLKNTLGVHFRTTGIFFLNTKADVDNILDDNDDADDADDVDITPGENADADVDITPGDNDDDDVNTIPDENDDADAKHLRELLEKTRSNR
;
A
#
# COMPACT_ATOMS: atom_id res chain seq x y z
N MET A 1 15.19 -13.08 20.75
CA MET A 1 14.23 -11.95 20.74
C MET A 1 14.43 -11.21 22.04
N VAL A 2 14.98 -10.00 21.97
CA VAL A 2 14.95 -9.08 23.11
C VAL A 2 13.51 -8.58 23.17
N GLU A 3 12.86 -8.68 24.32
CA GLU A 3 11.60 -7.99 24.56
C GLU A 3 11.89 -6.49 24.47
N GLN A 4 11.74 -5.91 23.28
CA GLN A 4 11.69 -4.47 23.12
C GLN A 4 10.37 -4.02 23.78
N GLU A 5 10.47 -3.12 24.77
CA GLU A 5 9.31 -2.40 25.29
C GLU A 5 8.67 -1.65 24.12
N ASN A 6 7.61 -2.23 23.55
CA ASN A 6 6.81 -1.57 22.54
C ASN A 6 6.26 -0.28 23.18
N SER A 7 6.61 0.87 22.62
CA SER A 7 6.13 2.15 23.12
C SER A 7 4.68 2.32 22.72
N ARG A 8 3.78 1.81 23.56
CA ARG A 8 2.33 1.99 23.40
C ARG A 8 1.95 3.40 23.82
N THR A 9 1.32 4.13 22.90
CA THR A 9 0.86 5.50 23.13
C THR A 9 -0.66 5.55 22.97
N ASP A 10 -1.37 5.83 24.07
CA ASP A 10 -2.80 6.08 24.05
C ASP A 10 -3.07 7.55 23.69
N LEU A 11 -3.75 7.77 22.55
CA LEU A 11 -4.10 9.11 22.08
C LEU A 11 -5.50 9.55 22.49
N SER A 12 -6.26 8.75 23.25
CA SER A 12 -7.66 9.03 23.60
C SER A 12 -7.86 10.40 24.25
N ALA A 13 -6.89 10.87 25.04
CA ALA A 13 -6.93 12.20 25.67
C ALA A 13 -6.99 13.36 24.65
N TYR A 14 -6.44 13.19 23.45
CA TYR A 14 -6.47 14.22 22.39
C TYR A 14 -7.83 14.30 21.67
N PHE A 15 -8.70 13.31 21.91
CA PHE A 15 -10.05 13.21 21.35
C PHE A 15 -11.15 13.43 22.40
N ALA A 16 -10.80 13.79 23.65
CA ALA A 16 -11.75 13.91 24.75
C ALA A 16 -12.93 14.89 24.47
N ASP A 17 -12.66 15.93 23.67
CA ASP A 17 -13.66 16.93 23.27
C ASP A 17 -14.28 16.66 21.88
N TYR A 18 -13.91 15.57 21.22
CA TYR A 18 -14.35 15.28 19.84
C TYR A 18 -15.86 15.05 19.76
N GLU A 19 -16.42 14.26 20.67
CA GLU A 19 -17.87 13.98 20.71
C GLU A 19 -18.71 15.24 20.98
N ARG A 20 -18.15 16.21 21.73
CA ARG A 20 -18.89 17.41 22.13
C ARG A 20 -18.72 18.58 21.16
N ALA A 21 -17.52 18.76 20.62
CA ALA A 21 -17.14 19.96 19.89
C ALA A 21 -16.53 19.66 18.51
N ARG A 22 -16.42 18.38 18.12
CA ARG A 22 -15.68 17.94 16.92
C ARG A 22 -14.26 18.49 16.85
N LYS A 23 -13.65 18.74 18.02
CA LYS A 23 -12.29 19.27 18.13
C LYS A 23 -11.34 18.16 18.55
N VAL A 24 -10.24 18.04 17.81
CA VAL A 24 -9.09 17.21 18.15
C VAL A 24 -7.94 18.12 18.53
N ASN A 25 -7.20 17.80 19.59
CA ASN A 25 -5.98 18.52 19.92
C ASN A 25 -4.83 18.06 18.99
N VAL A 26 -4.90 18.52 17.74
CA VAL A 26 -3.94 18.15 16.67
C VAL A 26 -2.51 18.54 17.04
N LYS A 27 -2.31 19.68 17.71
CA LYS A 27 -0.99 20.14 18.14
C LYS A 27 -0.35 19.14 19.11
N GLY A 28 -1.08 18.76 20.16
CA GLY A 28 -0.61 17.78 21.13
C GLY A 28 -0.35 16.41 20.51
N LEU A 29 -1.20 16.00 19.55
CA LEU A 29 -1.03 14.75 18.82
C LEU A 29 0.26 14.75 18.00
N LYS A 30 0.52 15.84 17.24
CA LYS A 30 1.76 16.02 16.47
C LYS A 30 3.00 16.03 17.35
N GLU A 31 2.95 16.71 18.50
CA GLU A 31 4.08 16.75 19.44
C GLU A 31 4.39 15.35 20.02
N THR A 32 3.37 14.57 20.35
CA THR A 32 3.52 13.22 20.92
C THR A 32 4.02 12.19 19.92
N VAL A 33 3.44 12.17 18.71
CA VAL A 33 3.78 11.16 17.68
C VAL A 33 4.98 11.61 16.82
N GLY A 34 5.25 12.91 16.73
CA GLY A 34 6.22 13.48 15.79
C GLY A 34 7.65 12.96 15.91
N LYS A 35 8.06 12.51 17.10
CA LYS A 35 9.38 11.87 17.30
C LYS A 35 9.56 10.56 16.51
N TYR A 36 8.46 9.89 16.16
CA TYR A 36 8.48 8.62 15.43
C TYR A 36 8.31 8.82 13.91
N LEU A 37 7.65 9.91 13.49
CA LEU A 37 7.32 10.17 12.09
C LEU A 37 8.51 10.66 11.24
N LYS A 38 9.61 11.07 11.87
CA LYS A 38 10.78 11.56 11.15
C LYS A 38 11.71 10.39 10.79
N ARG A 39 11.63 9.95 9.53
CA ARG A 39 12.58 8.98 8.95
C ARG A 39 14.01 9.53 9.06
N GLN A 40 14.91 8.73 9.64
CA GLN A 40 16.33 9.06 9.69
C GLN A 40 16.98 8.86 8.31
N ASP A 41 18.03 9.61 8.02
CA ASP A 41 18.81 9.44 6.80
C ASP A 41 19.77 8.26 6.96
N LYS A 42 19.55 7.21 6.16
CA LYS A 42 20.36 5.99 6.17
C LYS A 42 21.80 6.20 5.65
N GLU A 43 22.01 7.18 4.77
CA GLU A 43 23.32 7.45 4.18
C GLU A 43 24.21 8.21 5.15
N THR A 44 23.61 9.16 5.88
CA THR A 44 24.32 10.00 6.84
C THR A 44 24.47 9.31 8.22
N ASN A 45 23.42 8.64 8.72
CA ASN A 45 23.39 8.04 10.07
C ASN A 45 22.79 6.62 10.05
N PRO A 46 23.53 5.59 9.61
CA PRO A 46 23.01 4.24 9.47
C PRO A 46 22.59 3.58 10.80
N SER A 47 23.31 3.86 11.90
CA SER A 47 22.95 3.33 13.23
C SER A 47 21.61 3.90 13.72
N ASP A 48 21.42 5.21 13.60
CA ASP A 48 20.18 5.87 14.00
C ASP A 48 19.00 5.42 13.11
N PHE A 49 19.28 5.13 11.83
CA PHE A 49 18.29 4.55 10.93
C PHE A 49 17.88 3.13 11.34
N GLU A 50 18.83 2.26 11.67
CA GLU A 50 18.52 0.90 12.11
C GLU A 50 17.77 0.89 13.44
N GLU A 51 18.18 1.74 14.39
CA GLU A 51 17.45 1.93 15.64
C GLU A 51 16.03 2.41 15.36
N TRP A 52 15.85 3.48 14.58
CA TRP A 52 14.54 4.00 14.20
C TRP A 52 13.67 2.93 13.52
N ALA A 53 14.22 2.21 12.55
CA ALA A 53 13.50 1.20 11.79
C ALA A 53 13.10 0.00 12.64
N SER A 54 13.84 -0.30 13.72
CA SER A 54 13.54 -1.40 14.63
C SER A 54 12.37 -1.12 15.59
N ILE A 55 11.91 0.14 15.69
CA ILE A 55 10.89 0.52 16.66
C ILE A 55 9.50 0.23 16.09
N PHE A 56 8.73 -0.60 16.80
CA PHE A 56 7.30 -0.74 16.59
C PHE A 56 6.54 0.24 17.48
N VAL A 57 5.74 1.12 16.88
CA VAL A 57 4.94 2.12 17.60
C VAL A 57 3.47 1.72 17.55
N GLU A 58 2.92 1.43 18.73
CA GLU A 58 1.48 1.16 18.87
C GLU A 58 0.75 2.45 19.25
N ILE A 59 -0.25 2.81 18.46
CA ILE A 59 -1.06 4.00 18.67
C ILE A 59 -2.52 3.57 18.86
N CYS A 60 -3.10 3.90 20.02
CA CYS A 60 -4.52 3.67 20.27
C CYS A 60 -5.32 4.94 20.00
N ILE A 61 -6.30 4.86 19.11
CA ILE A 61 -7.19 5.97 18.72
C ILE A 61 -8.64 5.52 18.94
N PRO A 62 -9.51 6.37 19.51
CA PRO A 62 -10.94 6.07 19.57
C PRO A 62 -11.54 6.09 18.16
N SER A 63 -12.04 4.94 17.71
CA SER A 63 -12.64 4.76 16.39
C SER A 63 -13.63 3.61 16.39
N SER A 64 -14.85 3.87 15.93
CA SER A 64 -15.90 2.85 15.76
C SER A 64 -15.49 1.75 14.77
N VAL A 65 -14.57 2.06 13.85
CA VAL A 65 -14.00 1.07 12.92
C VAL A 65 -13.01 0.16 13.64
N LEU A 66 -12.12 0.73 14.47
CA LEU A 66 -11.13 -0.04 15.22
C LEU A 66 -11.80 -0.90 16.32
N GLU A 67 -12.94 -0.47 16.85
CA GLU A 67 -13.77 -1.25 17.79
C GLU A 67 -14.27 -2.58 17.20
N LEU A 68 -14.27 -2.74 15.87
CA LEU A 68 -14.60 -4.01 15.22
C LEU A 68 -13.48 -5.07 15.36
N GLY A 69 -12.38 -4.74 16.05
CA GLY A 69 -11.20 -5.60 16.18
C GLY A 69 -10.31 -5.56 14.94
N ILE A 70 -10.29 -4.42 14.24
CA ILE A 70 -9.42 -4.17 13.09
C ILE A 70 -8.17 -3.44 13.57
N ASP A 71 -7.01 -4.05 13.34
CA ASP A 71 -5.71 -3.40 13.55
C ASP A 71 -5.16 -2.92 12.19
N VAL A 72 -4.63 -1.70 12.17
CA VAL A 72 -4.03 -1.09 10.98
C VAL A 72 -2.54 -0.93 11.21
N TYR A 73 -1.75 -1.47 10.29
CA TYR A 73 -0.30 -1.38 10.29
C TYR A 73 0.14 -0.47 9.16
N ASP A 74 0.66 0.70 9.51
CA ASP A 74 1.35 1.57 8.56
C ASP A 74 2.83 1.16 8.48
N THR A 75 3.36 1.06 7.26
CA THR A 75 4.73 0.60 7.02
C THR A 75 5.53 1.68 6.32
N PRO A 76 6.82 1.87 6.65
CA PRO A 76 7.69 2.74 5.87
C PRO A 76 7.65 2.38 4.38
N GLY A 77 7.61 3.40 3.51
CA GLY A 77 7.60 3.18 2.06
C GLY A 77 8.85 2.43 1.57
N PHE A 78 8.64 1.45 0.69
CA PHE A 78 9.68 0.64 0.06
C PHE A 78 10.31 1.36 -1.12
N LEU A 79 11.61 1.60 -1.05
CA LEU A 79 12.45 1.99 -2.17
C LEU A 79 13.38 0.83 -2.50
N ALA A 80 13.70 0.66 -3.78
CA ALA A 80 14.60 -0.41 -4.25
C ALA A 80 15.99 -0.42 -3.57
N SER A 81 16.40 0.72 -2.99
CA SER A 81 17.65 0.88 -2.24
C SER A 81 17.51 0.69 -0.73
N ASP A 82 16.34 0.29 -0.23
CA ASP A 82 16.07 0.28 1.20
C ASP A 82 16.88 -0.76 1.97
N ASN A 83 17.17 -0.40 3.22
CA ASN A 83 17.98 -1.19 4.13
C ASN A 83 17.27 -2.53 4.41
N PRO A 84 18.02 -3.66 4.43
CA PRO A 84 17.50 -5.00 4.74
C PRO A 84 16.58 -5.07 5.97
N ILE A 85 16.77 -4.19 6.96
CA ILE A 85 15.93 -4.13 8.17
C ILE A 85 14.45 -3.85 7.85
N LEU A 86 14.12 -3.01 6.88
CA LEU A 86 12.73 -2.70 6.53
C LEU A 86 12.05 -3.92 5.89
N CYS A 87 12.76 -4.62 5.02
CA CYS A 87 12.28 -5.86 4.41
C CYS A 87 12.11 -6.96 5.46
N GLN A 88 13.06 -7.07 6.39
CA GLN A 88 12.99 -8.03 7.49
C GLN A 88 11.78 -7.75 8.40
N ASN A 89 11.52 -6.48 8.73
CA ASN A 89 10.38 -6.10 9.56
C ASN A 89 9.04 -6.41 8.90
N LEU A 90 8.89 -6.11 7.60
CA LEU A 90 7.70 -6.48 6.85
C LEU A 90 7.50 -8.00 6.82
N LEU A 91 8.57 -8.75 6.55
CA LEU A 91 8.51 -10.20 6.49
C LEU A 91 8.08 -10.79 7.85
N SER A 92 8.67 -10.32 8.95
CA SER A 92 8.29 -10.73 10.31
C SER A 92 6.82 -10.41 10.59
N LEU A 93 6.37 -9.19 10.26
CA LEU A 93 4.97 -8.78 10.44
C LEU A 93 4.01 -9.70 9.68
N VAL A 94 4.30 -10.02 8.42
CA VAL A 94 3.44 -10.89 7.60
C VAL A 94 3.48 -12.34 8.09
N ALA A 95 4.63 -12.83 8.52
CA ALA A 95 4.78 -14.19 9.03
C ALA A 95 4.00 -14.40 10.34
N ASP A 96 4.07 -13.42 11.25
CA ASP A 96 3.51 -13.52 12.60
C ASP A 96 2.01 -13.18 12.62
N MET A 97 1.61 -12.09 11.97
CA MET A 97 0.23 -11.57 12.05
C MET A 97 -0.67 -12.09 10.92
N ARG A 98 -0.10 -12.53 9.79
CA ARG A 98 -0.83 -12.95 8.59
C ARG A 98 -1.91 -11.92 8.16
N PRO A 99 -1.54 -10.63 8.00
CA PRO A 99 -2.50 -9.59 7.67
C PRO A 99 -2.99 -9.73 6.23
N SER A 100 -4.09 -9.04 5.91
CA SER A 100 -4.36 -8.66 4.52
C SER A 100 -3.55 -7.41 4.19
N LEU A 101 -2.95 -7.36 3.00
CA LEU A 101 -2.15 -6.21 2.56
C LEU A 101 -2.97 -5.31 1.65
N LEU A 102 -2.82 -4.01 1.86
CA LEU A 102 -3.35 -2.97 0.97
C LEU A 102 -2.17 -2.28 0.28
N PHE A 103 -1.99 -2.55 -1.01
CA PHE A 103 -0.95 -1.92 -1.83
C PHE A 103 -1.49 -0.61 -2.39
N LEU A 104 -1.03 0.50 -1.79
CA LEU A 104 -1.39 1.86 -2.19
C LEU A 104 -0.46 2.34 -3.32
N TYR A 105 -1.05 2.83 -4.41
CA TYR A 105 -0.32 3.40 -5.54
C TYR A 105 -1.09 4.59 -6.15
N ASP A 106 -0.42 5.40 -6.96
CA ASP A 106 -0.98 6.58 -7.66
C ASP A 106 -1.37 6.19 -9.11
N ASN A 107 -2.55 6.57 -9.65
CA ASN A 107 -2.92 6.37 -11.08
C ASN A 107 -2.36 7.51 -11.97
N ALA A 108 -2.25 7.42 -13.31
CA ALA A 108 -2.70 6.42 -14.29
C ALA A 108 -1.66 6.07 -15.39
N THR A 109 -0.38 6.42 -15.21
CA THR A 109 0.70 5.96 -16.10
C THR A 109 1.79 5.37 -15.23
N VAL A 110 1.62 4.11 -14.81
CA VAL A 110 2.47 3.39 -13.83
C VAL A 110 3.93 3.83 -13.95
N PRO A 111 4.40 4.74 -13.08
CA PRO A 111 5.79 5.13 -13.06
C PRO A 111 6.62 3.88 -12.77
N SER A 112 7.85 3.81 -13.29
CA SER A 112 8.78 2.70 -13.03
C SER A 112 8.89 2.31 -11.55
N ASP A 113 8.67 3.28 -10.68
CA ASP A 113 8.90 3.21 -9.25
C ASP A 113 7.82 2.38 -8.54
N SER A 114 6.54 2.49 -8.93
CA SER A 114 5.46 1.67 -8.37
C SER A 114 5.64 0.19 -8.70
N ARG A 115 6.08 -0.09 -9.94
CA ARG A 115 6.42 -1.46 -10.36
C ARG A 115 7.60 -2.01 -9.57
N SER A 116 8.66 -1.20 -9.42
CA SER A 116 9.83 -1.60 -8.63
C SER A 116 9.49 -1.87 -7.17
N CYS A 117 8.61 -1.05 -6.57
CA CYS A 117 8.12 -1.24 -5.22
C CYS A 117 7.34 -2.55 -5.08
N PHE A 118 6.45 -2.85 -6.03
CA PHE A 118 5.71 -4.11 -6.02
C PHE A 118 6.61 -5.34 -6.21
N ASP A 119 7.59 -5.27 -7.11
CA ASP A 119 8.55 -6.35 -7.31
C ASP A 119 9.38 -6.59 -6.04
N GLN A 120 9.77 -5.52 -5.34
CA GLN A 120 10.46 -5.62 -4.05
C GLN A 120 9.57 -6.24 -2.97
N LEU A 121 8.31 -5.81 -2.85
CA LEU A 121 7.33 -6.41 -1.95
C LEU A 121 7.21 -7.91 -2.19
N LYS A 122 7.01 -8.31 -3.45
CA LYS A 122 6.91 -9.71 -3.86
C LYS A 122 8.15 -10.51 -3.48
N ASN A 123 9.34 -9.96 -3.72
CA ASN A 123 10.60 -10.60 -3.37
C ASN A 123 10.78 -10.74 -1.86
N THR A 124 10.45 -9.70 -1.09
CA THR A 124 10.53 -9.68 0.38
C THR A 124 9.60 -10.72 1.00
N LEU A 125 8.36 -10.83 0.52
CA LEU A 125 7.39 -11.78 1.06
C LEU A 125 7.67 -13.23 0.66
N GLY A 126 8.33 -13.45 -0.49
CA GLY A 126 8.74 -14.76 -0.95
C GLY A 126 7.60 -15.78 -0.94
N VAL A 127 7.71 -16.80 -0.09
CA VAL A 127 6.68 -17.85 0.06
C VAL A 127 5.35 -17.33 0.62
N HIS A 128 5.39 -16.29 1.45
CA HIS A 128 4.20 -15.71 2.06
C HIS A 128 3.36 -14.91 1.05
N PHE A 129 3.98 -14.42 -0.03
CA PHE A 129 3.30 -13.66 -1.06
C PHE A 129 2.07 -14.39 -1.64
N ARG A 130 2.14 -15.71 -1.80
CA ARG A 130 1.06 -16.51 -2.39
C ARG A 130 -0.10 -16.78 -1.43
N THR A 131 0.14 -16.65 -0.13
CA THR A 131 -0.85 -16.94 0.91
C THR A 131 -1.47 -15.67 1.49
N THR A 132 -0.84 -14.53 1.26
CA THR A 132 -1.30 -13.23 1.74
C THR A 132 -2.28 -12.63 0.74
N GLY A 133 -3.48 -12.26 1.19
CA GLY A 133 -4.43 -11.51 0.37
C GLY A 133 -3.90 -10.08 0.15
N ILE A 134 -3.76 -9.67 -1.10
CA ILE A 134 -3.28 -8.32 -1.47
C ILE A 134 -4.38 -7.61 -2.26
N PHE A 135 -4.80 -6.46 -1.74
CA PHE A 135 -5.72 -5.54 -2.39
C PHE A 135 -4.94 -4.38 -2.98
N PHE A 136 -5.29 -3.97 -4.20
CA PHE A 136 -4.66 -2.86 -4.88
C PHE A 136 -5.58 -1.66 -4.80
N LEU A 137 -5.12 -0.58 -4.19
CA LEU A 137 -5.88 0.65 -4.08
C LEU A 137 -5.15 1.76 -4.81
N ASN A 138 -5.79 2.20 -5.88
CA ASN A 138 -5.43 3.41 -6.57
C ASN A 138 -5.86 4.61 -5.71
N THR A 139 -4.87 5.40 -5.31
CA THR A 139 -5.02 6.63 -4.54
C THR A 139 -4.86 7.83 -5.47
N LYS A 140 -5.45 8.97 -5.09
CA LYS A 140 -5.41 10.23 -5.87
C LYS A 140 -6.06 10.19 -7.26
N ALA A 141 -6.98 9.26 -7.49
CA ALA A 141 -7.75 9.18 -8.73
C ALA A 141 -8.55 10.46 -9.05
N ASP A 142 -8.80 11.29 -8.04
CA ASP A 142 -9.47 12.58 -8.11
C ASP A 142 -8.57 13.73 -8.56
N VAL A 143 -7.24 13.61 -8.45
CA VAL A 143 -6.29 14.68 -8.81
C VAL A 143 -6.28 14.93 -10.32
N ASP A 144 -6.48 13.89 -11.13
CA ASP A 144 -6.56 14.03 -12.59
C ASP A 144 -7.78 14.87 -13.02
N ASN A 145 -8.86 14.86 -12.24
CA ASN A 145 -10.08 15.64 -12.54
C ASN A 145 -9.98 17.12 -12.10
N ILE A 146 -9.05 17.47 -11.18
CA ILE A 146 -8.90 18.85 -10.69
C ILE A 146 -8.10 19.72 -11.68
N LEU A 147 -7.25 19.10 -12.51
CA LEU A 147 -6.41 19.84 -13.47
C LEU A 147 -7.15 20.21 -14.77
N ASP A 148 -8.27 19.54 -15.06
CA ASP A 148 -9.11 19.82 -16.23
C ASP A 148 -10.20 20.88 -15.96
N ASP A 149 -10.47 21.22 -14.70
CA ASP A 149 -11.47 22.22 -14.28
C ASP A 149 -10.87 23.64 -14.10
N ASN A 150 -9.89 24.02 -14.93
CA ASN A 150 -9.50 25.44 -15.04
C ASN A 150 -10.44 26.18 -16.00
N ASP A 151 -11.69 26.34 -15.59
CA ASP A 151 -12.53 27.47 -16.01
C ASP A 151 -12.72 28.37 -14.78
N ASP A 152 -11.93 29.44 -14.75
CA ASP A 152 -12.11 30.72 -14.03
C ASP A 152 -13.17 30.78 -12.90
N ALA A 153 -12.73 30.72 -11.64
CA ALA A 153 -13.36 31.50 -10.56
C ALA A 153 -12.46 31.66 -9.32
N ASP A 154 -12.19 32.92 -9.01
CA ASP A 154 -11.50 33.43 -7.83
C ASP A 154 -12.17 33.04 -6.50
N ASP A 155 -11.34 33.00 -5.45
CA ASP A 155 -11.64 33.18 -4.01
C ASP A 155 -12.64 32.24 -3.31
N ALA A 156 -12.13 31.39 -2.40
CA ALA A 156 -12.45 31.45 -0.96
C ALA A 156 -11.77 30.33 -0.13
N ASP A 157 -11.01 30.76 0.87
CA ASP A 157 -10.67 29.99 2.07
C ASP A 157 -11.94 29.63 2.85
N ASP A 158 -12.34 28.35 2.87
CA ASP A 158 -12.94 27.65 4.02
C ASP A 158 -13.21 26.18 3.63
N VAL A 159 -12.59 25.21 4.31
CA VAL A 159 -12.89 23.79 4.12
C VAL A 159 -14.04 23.39 5.05
N ASP A 160 -15.26 23.54 4.56
CA ASP A 160 -16.47 22.99 5.21
C ASP A 160 -16.67 21.54 4.74
N ILE A 161 -16.37 20.57 5.61
CA ILE A 161 -16.64 19.15 5.31
C ILE A 161 -18.10 18.87 5.66
N THR A 162 -18.99 19.06 4.68
CA THR A 162 -20.34 18.46 4.72
C THR A 162 -20.31 17.10 4.00
N PRO A 163 -20.99 16.06 4.53
CA PRO A 163 -21.13 14.79 3.81
C PRO A 163 -22.15 14.98 2.68
N GLY A 164 -21.69 14.92 1.44
CA GLY A 164 -22.57 14.89 0.27
C GLY A 164 -23.28 13.55 0.14
N GLU A 165 -24.60 13.57 0.34
CA GLU A 165 -25.53 12.57 -0.19
C GLU A 165 -25.56 12.68 -1.73
N ASN A 166 -25.20 11.62 -2.44
CA ASN A 166 -25.54 11.42 -3.86
C ASN A 166 -25.89 9.92 -4.01
N ALA A 167 -27.14 9.50 -3.91
CA ALA A 167 -28.21 9.63 -4.90
C ALA A 167 -27.86 8.95 -6.23
N ASP A 168 -28.36 7.72 -6.35
CA ASP A 168 -28.69 6.92 -7.53
C ASP A 168 -28.43 7.58 -8.90
N ALA A 169 -27.53 6.98 -9.68
CA ALA A 169 -27.51 7.11 -11.13
C ALA A 169 -27.57 5.71 -11.76
N ASP A 170 -28.78 5.33 -12.18
CA ASP A 170 -29.04 4.21 -13.06
C ASP A 170 -28.27 4.37 -14.39
N VAL A 171 -27.41 3.40 -14.70
CA VAL A 171 -26.77 3.29 -16.02
C VAL A 171 -27.64 2.41 -16.91
N ASP A 172 -28.38 3.06 -17.81
CA ASP A 172 -29.14 2.44 -18.89
C ASP A 172 -28.17 2.04 -20.03
N ILE A 173 -28.02 0.74 -20.28
CA ILE A 173 -27.22 0.21 -21.39
C ILE A 173 -28.18 -0.23 -22.49
N THR A 174 -28.31 0.59 -23.54
CA THR A 174 -28.88 0.13 -24.81
C THR A 174 -27.79 -0.43 -25.71
N PRO A 175 -27.96 -1.60 -26.35
CA PRO A 175 -26.98 -2.16 -27.27
C PRO A 175 -27.09 -1.50 -28.64
N GLY A 176 -26.01 -0.88 -29.09
CA GLY A 176 -25.84 -0.44 -30.47
C GLY A 176 -25.14 -1.52 -31.28
N ASP A 177 -25.85 -2.05 -32.27
CA ASP A 177 -25.34 -2.92 -33.32
C ASP A 177 -24.25 -2.20 -34.12
N ASN A 178 -23.09 -2.84 -34.28
CA ASN A 178 -22.18 -2.58 -35.39
C ASN A 178 -21.68 -3.94 -35.88
N ASP A 179 -22.34 -4.39 -36.94
CA ASP A 179 -21.75 -5.26 -37.94
C ASP A 179 -20.48 -4.59 -38.50
N ASP A 180 -19.36 -5.30 -38.50
CA ASP A 180 -18.46 -5.32 -39.65
C ASP A 180 -17.44 -6.46 -39.51
N ASP A 181 -17.49 -7.32 -40.52
CA ASP A 181 -16.57 -8.41 -40.83
C ASP A 181 -15.14 -7.91 -41.07
N ASP A 182 -14.13 -8.57 -40.48
CA ASP A 182 -12.92 -8.99 -41.22
C ASP A 182 -12.00 -9.93 -40.39
N VAL A 183 -12.14 -11.22 -40.69
CA VAL A 183 -11.12 -12.26 -40.97
C VAL A 183 -9.71 -12.14 -40.33
N ASN A 184 -9.48 -13.02 -39.34
CA ASN A 184 -8.45 -14.09 -39.29
C ASN A 184 -6.97 -13.75 -39.55
N THR A 185 -6.14 -13.78 -38.49
CA THR A 185 -4.83 -14.50 -38.53
C THR A 185 -4.36 -14.85 -37.11
N ILE A 186 -4.24 -16.16 -36.84
CA ILE A 186 -3.54 -16.72 -35.67
C ILE A 186 -2.07 -16.87 -36.06
N PRO A 187 -1.10 -16.33 -35.29
CA PRO A 187 0.24 -16.88 -35.30
C PRO A 187 0.30 -18.01 -34.26
N ASP A 188 0.20 -19.23 -34.78
CA ASP A 188 0.70 -20.44 -34.15
C ASP A 188 2.24 -20.46 -34.32
N GLU A 189 2.94 -21.24 -33.50
CA GLU A 189 4.41 -21.48 -33.47
C GLU A 189 5.25 -20.66 -32.48
N ASN A 190 5.44 -21.19 -31.26
CA ASN A 190 6.78 -21.46 -30.68
C ASN A 190 6.83 -22.17 -29.30
N ASP A 191 5.92 -23.09 -28.99
CA ASP A 191 5.93 -23.82 -27.70
C ASP A 191 6.85 -25.07 -27.64
N ASP A 192 7.60 -25.38 -28.70
CA ASP A 192 8.35 -26.66 -28.79
C ASP A 192 9.84 -26.57 -28.38
N ALA A 193 10.38 -25.35 -28.21
CA ALA A 193 11.78 -25.17 -27.80
C ALA A 193 11.98 -25.36 -26.29
N ASP A 194 11.03 -24.92 -25.47
CA ASP A 194 11.14 -24.94 -24.01
C ASP A 194 10.87 -26.33 -23.42
N ALA A 195 9.98 -27.11 -24.05
CA ALA A 195 9.70 -28.48 -23.65
C ALA A 195 10.89 -29.43 -23.88
N LYS A 196 11.71 -29.16 -24.90
CA LYS A 196 12.92 -29.95 -25.19
C LYS A 196 14.04 -29.66 -24.20
N HIS A 197 14.22 -28.40 -23.80
CA HIS A 197 15.22 -28.01 -22.81
C HIS A 197 14.92 -28.58 -21.42
N LEU A 198 13.63 -28.60 -21.02
CA LEU A 198 13.22 -29.17 -19.73
C LEU A 198 13.44 -30.69 -19.66
N ARG A 199 13.22 -31.42 -20.77
CA ARG A 199 13.46 -32.87 -20.84
C ARG A 199 14.95 -33.21 -20.74
N GLU A 200 15.82 -32.42 -21.35
CA GLU A 200 17.27 -32.63 -21.30
C GLU A 200 17.86 -32.37 -19.89
N LEU A 201 17.29 -31.42 -19.14
CA LEU A 201 17.64 -31.15 -17.74
C LEU A 201 17.21 -32.26 -16.78
N LEU A 202 16.06 -32.89 -17.04
CA LEU A 202 15.52 -34.00 -16.23
C LEU A 202 16.27 -35.33 -16.46
N GLU A 203 16.78 -35.57 -17.67
CA GLU A 203 17.62 -36.75 -17.94
C GLU A 203 19.03 -36.62 -17.34
N LYS A 204 19.63 -35.42 -17.38
CA LYS A 204 20.94 -35.16 -16.74
C LYS A 204 20.91 -35.32 -15.22
N THR A 205 19.79 -35.00 -14.57
CA THR A 205 19.64 -35.16 -13.11
C THR A 205 19.36 -36.60 -12.69
N ARG A 206 18.81 -37.44 -13.57
CA ARG A 206 18.64 -38.89 -13.31
C ARG A 206 19.89 -39.72 -13.51
N SER A 207 20.83 -39.27 -14.35
CA SER A 207 22.08 -40.02 -14.61
C SER A 207 23.19 -39.78 -13.58
N ASN A 208 23.01 -38.86 -12.63
CA ASN A 208 23.99 -38.50 -11.60
C ASN A 208 23.57 -38.92 -10.17
N ARG A 209 22.72 -39.94 -10.05
CA ARG A 209 22.39 -40.59 -8.77
C ARG A 209 22.78 -42.06 -8.78
#